data_AF-A0A847A8H5-F1
#
_entry.id   AF-A0A847A8H5-F1
#
_cell.length_a   1.000
_cell.length_b   1.000
_cell.length_c   1.000
_cell.angle_alpha   90.00
_cell.angle_beta   90.00
_cell.angle_gamma   90.00
#
_symmetry.space_group_name_H-M   'P 1'
#
loop_
_entity.id
_entity.type
_entity.pdbx_description
1 polymer ?
#
loop_
_entity_poly.entity_id
_entity_poly.type
_entity_poly.pdbx_seq_one_letter_code
_entity_poly.pdbx_strand_id
1 'polypeptide(L)'
;MKSMKFIGRKRELQELDRQYRSDVFEFSVIYGRRRIGKTWLIRKFVEDKDAIFFSGLEASWISNLESMSHAVHQFFGQEGLPAFRDFSSLFTYLGRQARDRRLVFIIDEYPYLAGAAKEISSVLQRLCDHEWINSKLHLILCGSSMSFMERQVLGVKSPLYGRRTAQIKLQPFTWFESRQYLREMMLEDSAILHCATGGVAEYLSFIEPDATLADNLTRLFLVSSGRLYEEPSNLLKQELREPRVYNDLLDAIASGSSKSNEIATKAHLPSSAMNHYLDSLIDLNIITKERPIQNEQSRKTIY
;
A
#
# COMPACT_ATOMS: atom_id res chain seq x y z
N MET A 1 -26.17 -6.30 9.76
CA MET A 1 -24.73 -6.41 9.47
C MET A 1 -23.98 -6.16 10.76
N LYS A 2 -23.19 -7.13 11.28
CA LYS A 2 -22.30 -6.86 12.43
C LYS A 2 -21.41 -5.67 12.04
N SER A 3 -21.41 -4.60 12.85
CA SER A 3 -20.41 -3.53 12.75
C SER A 3 -19.04 -4.18 12.74
N MET A 4 -18.33 -4.11 11.60
CA MET A 4 -16.96 -4.62 11.54
C MET A 4 -16.12 -3.71 12.45
N LYS A 5 -15.76 -4.24 13.61
CA LYS A 5 -14.87 -3.57 14.55
C LYS A 5 -13.53 -3.34 13.85
N PHE A 6 -13.04 -2.10 13.83
CA PHE A 6 -11.70 -1.79 13.35
C PHE A 6 -10.66 -2.45 14.29
N ILE A 7 -9.72 -3.20 13.72
CA ILE A 7 -8.74 -4.02 14.46
C ILE A 7 -7.32 -3.67 13.99
N GLY A 8 -6.38 -3.71 14.94
CA GLY A 8 -4.97 -3.43 14.67
C GLY A 8 -4.69 -1.96 14.37
N ARG A 9 -3.54 -1.69 13.75
CA ARG A 9 -3.12 -0.38 13.22
C ARG A 9 -3.06 0.77 14.24
N LYS A 10 -2.93 0.44 15.53
CA LYS A 10 -2.95 1.45 16.61
C LYS A 10 -1.80 2.45 16.48
N ARG A 11 -0.61 1.98 16.10
CA ARG A 11 0.58 2.83 15.98
C ARG A 11 0.44 3.78 14.80
N GLU A 12 -0.06 3.28 13.68
CA GLU A 12 -0.27 4.05 12.46
C GLU A 12 -1.37 5.10 12.63
N LEU A 13 -2.49 4.75 13.30
CA LEU A 13 -3.52 5.73 13.67
C LEU A 13 -2.98 6.80 14.62
N GLN A 14 -2.24 6.40 15.66
CA GLN A 14 -1.64 7.35 16.59
C GLN A 14 -0.70 8.33 15.90
N GLU A 15 0.09 7.87 14.93
CA GLU A 15 0.94 8.73 14.12
C GLU A 15 0.10 9.71 13.30
N LEU A 16 -0.91 9.23 12.57
CA LEU A 16 -1.79 10.11 11.78
C LEU A 16 -2.54 11.13 12.64
N ASP A 17 -3.04 10.73 13.81
CA ASP A 17 -3.69 11.64 14.75
C ASP A 17 -2.71 12.66 15.34
N ARG A 18 -1.44 12.27 15.58
CA ARG A 18 -0.39 13.21 16.01
C ARG A 18 -0.14 14.28 14.96
N GLN A 19 0.02 13.87 13.70
CA GLN A 19 0.15 14.77 12.56
C GLN A 19 -1.09 15.66 12.46
N TYR A 20 -2.29 15.09 12.51
CA TYR A 20 -3.54 15.86 12.43
C TYR A 20 -3.61 16.97 13.49
N ARG A 21 -3.23 16.67 14.73
CA ARG A 21 -3.29 17.61 15.87
C ARG A 21 -2.23 18.70 15.87
N SER A 22 -1.20 18.63 15.02
CA SER A 22 -0.17 19.68 14.96
C SER A 22 -0.71 21.02 14.46
N ASP A 23 -1.86 21.00 13.78
CA ASP A 23 -2.56 22.18 13.22
C ASP A 23 -1.68 23.03 12.29
N VAL A 24 -0.64 22.42 11.71
CA VAL A 24 0.23 23.00 10.68
C VAL A 24 0.21 22.11 9.43
N PHE A 25 0.94 22.50 8.39
CA PHE A 25 1.08 21.67 7.20
C PHE A 25 1.73 20.34 7.55
N GLU A 26 1.06 19.25 7.19
CA GLU A 26 1.60 17.91 7.33
C GLU A 26 1.49 17.16 6.02
N PHE A 27 2.49 16.33 5.72
CA PHE A 27 2.52 15.49 4.54
C PHE A 27 2.90 14.06 4.94
N SER A 28 1.88 13.21 5.02
CA SER A 28 2.05 11.78 5.30
C SER A 28 2.09 10.95 4.01
N VAL A 29 3.06 10.06 3.91
CA VAL A 29 3.12 9.03 2.86
C VAL A 29 2.76 7.68 3.45
N ILE A 30 1.70 7.04 2.95
CA ILE A 30 1.26 5.71 3.38
C ILE A 30 1.39 4.75 2.21
N TYR A 31 2.11 3.65 2.38
CA TYR A 31 2.31 2.70 1.29
C TYR A 31 2.48 1.30 1.82
N GLY A 32 2.32 0.32 0.95
CA GLY A 32 2.37 -1.08 1.33
C GLY A 32 1.59 -1.90 0.31
N ARG A 33 1.78 -3.21 0.38
CA ARG A 33 1.18 -4.14 -0.60
C ARG A 33 -0.33 -3.97 -0.71
N ARG A 34 -0.90 -4.42 -1.83
CA ARG A 34 -2.36 -4.48 -2.00
C ARG A 34 -2.98 -5.27 -0.84
N ARG A 35 -4.25 -4.97 -0.49
CA ARG A 35 -5.05 -5.75 0.48
C ARG A 35 -4.62 -5.68 1.95
N ILE A 36 -3.63 -4.84 2.24
CA ILE A 36 -3.08 -4.66 3.58
C ILE A 36 -3.91 -3.72 4.48
N GLY A 37 -4.96 -3.11 3.94
CA GLY A 37 -5.88 -2.25 4.68
C GLY A 37 -5.52 -0.77 4.71
N LYS A 38 -4.80 -0.24 3.70
CA LYS A 38 -4.42 1.19 3.61
C LYS A 38 -5.65 2.11 3.59
N THR A 39 -6.55 1.89 2.63
CA THR A 39 -7.80 2.66 2.51
C THR A 39 -8.66 2.55 3.76
N TRP A 40 -8.70 1.38 4.41
CA TRP A 40 -9.40 1.17 5.68
C TRP A 40 -8.78 1.98 6.83
N LEU A 41 -7.44 1.99 6.95
CA LEU A 41 -6.72 2.82 7.91
C LEU A 41 -7.05 4.30 7.72
N ILE A 42 -6.97 4.79 6.48
CA ILE A 42 -7.21 6.21 6.16
C ILE A 42 -8.68 6.57 6.43
N ARG A 43 -9.63 5.75 5.97
CA ARG A 43 -11.06 5.96 6.24
C ARG A 43 -11.33 6.02 7.73
N LYS A 44 -10.76 5.10 8.52
CA LYS A 44 -10.90 5.10 9.97
C LYS A 44 -10.32 6.37 10.60
N PHE A 45 -9.16 6.80 10.11
CA PHE A 45 -8.53 8.04 10.57
C PHE A 45 -9.40 9.27 10.30
N VAL A 46 -10.13 9.34 9.18
CA VAL A 46 -10.89 10.56 8.81
C VAL A 46 -12.39 10.54 9.17
N GLU A 47 -12.89 9.51 9.86
CA GLU A 47 -14.33 9.39 10.21
C GLU A 47 -14.93 10.63 10.88
N ASP A 48 -14.13 11.37 11.65
CA ASP A 48 -14.53 12.53 12.45
C ASP A 48 -13.81 13.82 12.04
N LYS A 49 -13.30 13.90 10.80
CA LYS A 49 -12.43 14.99 10.34
C LYS A 49 -12.92 15.57 9.02
N ASP A 50 -12.69 16.87 8.84
CA ASP A 50 -12.83 17.55 7.57
C ASP A 50 -11.82 16.97 6.56
N ALA A 51 -12.31 16.07 5.70
CA ALA A 51 -11.47 15.30 4.80
C ALA A 51 -12.06 15.19 3.39
N ILE A 52 -11.20 15.42 2.40
CA ILE A 52 -11.49 15.20 0.99
C ILE A 52 -10.74 13.95 0.54
N PHE A 53 -11.48 12.93 0.13
CA PHE A 53 -10.92 11.66 -0.32
C PHE A 53 -11.02 11.54 -1.85
N PHE A 54 -9.87 11.46 -2.51
CA PHE A 54 -9.77 11.18 -3.94
C PHE A 54 -9.00 9.87 -4.17
N SER A 55 -9.48 9.04 -5.09
CA SER A 55 -8.77 7.84 -5.53
C SER A 55 -8.28 8.03 -6.96
N GLY A 56 -6.97 7.96 -7.16
CA GLY A 56 -6.34 7.96 -8.47
C GLY A 56 -6.90 6.83 -9.33
N LEU A 57 -7.20 7.16 -10.58
CA LEU A 57 -7.72 6.23 -11.58
C LEU A 57 -6.66 5.94 -12.62
N GLU A 58 -6.59 4.69 -13.07
CA GLU A 58 -5.84 4.29 -14.26
C GLU A 58 -6.58 4.80 -15.53
N ALA A 59 -6.59 6.12 -15.67
CA ALA A 59 -7.32 6.87 -16.67
C ALA A 59 -6.51 8.10 -17.10
N SER A 60 -7.02 8.88 -18.03
CA SER A 60 -6.37 10.11 -18.48
C SER A 60 -6.20 11.13 -17.34
N TRP A 61 -5.26 12.06 -17.50
CA TRP A 61 -5.09 13.17 -16.56
C TRP A 61 -6.36 14.04 -16.47
N ILE A 62 -7.11 14.18 -17.58
CA ILE A 62 -8.37 14.94 -17.64
C ILE A 62 -9.41 14.29 -16.74
N SER A 63 -9.62 12.98 -16.88
CA SER A 63 -10.59 12.23 -16.07
C SER A 63 -10.25 12.27 -14.58
N ASN A 64 -8.96 12.18 -14.25
CA ASN A 64 -8.49 12.32 -12.86
C ASN A 64 -8.74 13.75 -12.34
N LEU A 65 -8.47 14.79 -13.13
CA LEU A 65 -8.72 16.19 -12.75
C LEU A 65 -10.21 16.46 -12.56
N GLU A 66 -11.07 15.96 -13.44
CA GLU A 66 -12.53 16.07 -13.33
C GLU A 66 -13.05 15.40 -12.06
N SER A 67 -12.65 14.16 -11.83
CA SER A 67 -13.05 13.40 -10.62
C SER A 67 -12.56 14.06 -9.34
N MET A 68 -11.31 14.54 -9.32
CA MET A 68 -10.75 15.26 -8.17
C MET A 68 -11.47 16.60 -7.96
N SER A 69 -11.75 17.33 -9.03
CA SER A 69 -12.51 18.60 -8.97
C SER A 69 -13.89 18.36 -8.37
N HIS A 70 -14.57 17.29 -8.78
CA HIS A 70 -15.88 16.93 -8.23
C HIS A 70 -15.80 16.61 -6.74
N ALA A 71 -14.83 15.80 -6.30
CA ALA A 71 -14.63 15.49 -4.88
C ALA A 71 -14.35 16.74 -4.04
N VAL A 72 -13.56 17.68 -4.58
CA VAL A 72 -13.31 18.98 -3.92
C VAL A 72 -14.60 19.80 -3.86
N HIS A 73 -15.28 20.03 -4.98
CA HIS A 73 -16.51 20.82 -5.02
C HIS A 73 -17.61 20.27 -4.11
N GLN A 74 -17.81 18.95 -4.10
CA GLN A 74 -18.77 18.28 -3.22
C GLN A 74 -18.48 18.59 -1.75
N PHE A 75 -17.22 18.49 -1.32
CA PHE A 75 -16.84 18.80 0.06
C PHE A 75 -17.14 20.25 0.47
N PHE A 76 -16.97 21.20 -0.46
CA PHE A 76 -17.23 22.62 -0.22
C PHE A 76 -18.69 23.04 -0.45
N GLY A 77 -19.58 22.11 -0.81
CA GLY A 77 -20.97 22.44 -1.15
C GLY A 77 -21.09 23.27 -2.44
N GLN A 78 -20.15 23.11 -3.36
CA GLN A 78 -20.04 23.84 -4.64
C GLN A 78 -20.35 22.94 -5.84
N GLU A 79 -21.29 22.01 -5.66
CA GLU A 79 -21.70 21.06 -6.69
C GLU A 79 -22.19 21.81 -7.94
N GLY A 80 -21.85 21.30 -9.12
CA GLY A 80 -22.21 21.90 -10.41
C GLY A 80 -21.22 22.93 -10.96
N LEU A 81 -20.19 23.33 -10.20
CA LEU A 81 -19.08 24.09 -10.77
C LEU A 81 -18.29 23.26 -11.79
N PRO A 82 -17.80 23.88 -12.90
CA PRO A 82 -16.96 23.20 -13.87
C PRO A 82 -15.65 22.73 -13.23
N ALA A 83 -15.04 21.68 -13.76
CA ALA A 83 -13.75 21.21 -13.28
C ALA A 83 -12.69 22.32 -13.27
N PHE A 84 -11.73 22.21 -12.35
CA PHE A 84 -10.58 23.12 -12.33
C PHE A 84 -9.81 23.02 -13.65
N ARG A 85 -9.19 24.12 -14.07
CA ARG A 85 -8.46 24.19 -15.35
C ARG A 85 -7.28 23.22 -15.39
N ASP A 86 -6.59 23.09 -14.28
CA ASP A 86 -5.38 22.28 -14.12
C ASP A 86 -5.19 21.90 -12.63
N PHE A 87 -4.37 20.89 -12.36
CA PHE A 87 -4.09 20.46 -10.98
C PHE A 87 -3.48 21.57 -10.12
N SER A 88 -2.71 22.49 -10.72
CA SER A 88 -2.14 23.62 -9.98
C SER A 88 -3.23 24.52 -9.41
N SER A 89 -4.25 24.84 -10.20
CA SER A 89 -5.38 25.68 -9.78
C SER A 89 -6.21 25.02 -8.70
N LEU A 90 -6.46 23.70 -8.82
CA LEU A 90 -7.15 22.90 -7.80
C LEU A 90 -6.40 22.89 -6.47
N PHE A 91 -5.10 22.59 -6.51
CA PHE A 91 -4.30 22.48 -5.30
C PHE A 91 -4.01 23.85 -4.63
N THR A 92 -3.86 24.92 -5.42
CA THR A 92 -3.82 26.29 -4.88
C THR A 92 -5.15 26.65 -4.20
N TYR A 93 -6.28 26.25 -4.78
CA TYR A 93 -7.59 26.43 -4.13
C TYR A 93 -7.66 25.70 -2.78
N LEU A 94 -7.27 24.42 -2.73
CA LEU A 94 -7.21 23.65 -1.48
C LEU A 94 -6.31 24.32 -0.43
N GLY A 95 -5.13 24.79 -0.83
CA GLY A 95 -4.20 25.48 0.08
C GLY A 95 -4.79 26.73 0.70
N ARG A 96 -5.54 27.53 -0.07
CA ARG A 96 -6.25 28.71 0.44
C ARG A 96 -7.33 28.32 1.43
N GLN A 97 -8.13 27.32 1.09
CA GLN A 97 -9.21 26.83 1.95
C GLN A 97 -8.70 26.18 3.24
N ALA A 98 -7.44 25.74 3.27
CA ALA A 98 -6.82 25.14 4.45
C ALA A 98 -6.03 26.16 5.30
N ARG A 99 -6.04 27.47 4.99
CA ARG A 99 -5.35 28.47 5.82
C ARG A 99 -5.98 28.62 7.20
N ASP A 100 -7.30 28.72 7.25
CA ASP A 100 -8.05 29.06 8.47
C ASP A 100 -8.72 27.85 9.13
N ARG A 101 -8.65 26.67 8.50
CA ARG A 101 -9.26 25.43 9.01
C ARG A 101 -8.40 24.21 8.71
N ARG A 102 -8.42 23.24 9.63
CA ARG A 102 -7.71 21.96 9.48
C ARG A 102 -8.42 21.09 8.45
N LEU A 103 -7.74 20.82 7.34
CA LEU A 103 -8.29 20.04 6.22
C LEU A 103 -7.38 18.87 5.89
N VAL A 104 -7.92 17.65 5.82
CA VAL A 104 -7.20 16.48 5.32
C VAL A 104 -7.49 16.31 3.84
N PHE A 105 -6.46 16.20 3.01
CA PHE A 105 -6.61 15.90 1.59
C PHE A 105 -5.88 14.60 1.26
N ILE A 106 -6.64 13.61 0.79
CA ILE A 106 -6.15 12.27 0.54
C ILE A 106 -6.14 12.01 -0.96
N ILE A 107 -4.99 11.58 -1.47
CA ILE A 107 -4.86 10.98 -2.79
C ILE A 107 -4.50 9.50 -2.58
N ASP A 108 -5.51 8.63 -2.65
CA ASP A 108 -5.34 7.18 -2.69
C ASP A 108 -4.90 6.73 -4.08
N GLU A 109 -4.09 5.69 -4.16
CA GLU A 109 -3.43 5.25 -5.40
C GLU A 109 -2.76 6.38 -6.21
N TYR A 110 -1.97 7.21 -5.54
CA TYR A 110 -1.10 8.23 -6.14
C TYR A 110 -0.27 7.75 -7.35
N PRO A 111 0.24 6.48 -7.40
CA PRO A 111 0.92 5.98 -8.59
C PRO A 111 0.11 6.12 -9.89
N TYR A 112 -1.22 5.95 -9.85
CA TYR A 112 -2.05 6.11 -11.03
C TYR A 112 -2.14 7.58 -11.46
N LEU A 113 -2.33 8.49 -10.50
CA LEU A 113 -2.36 9.93 -10.78
C LEU A 113 -1.02 10.41 -11.38
N ALA A 114 0.10 10.01 -10.78
CA ALA A 114 1.43 10.41 -11.25
C ALA A 114 1.83 9.73 -12.58
N GLY A 115 1.28 8.54 -12.86
CA GLY A 115 1.38 7.91 -14.18
C GLY A 115 0.63 8.69 -15.26
N ALA A 116 -0.57 9.21 -14.93
CA ALA A 116 -1.39 9.98 -15.84
C ALA A 116 -0.91 11.42 -16.06
N ALA A 117 -0.45 12.09 -15.00
CA ALA A 117 0.02 13.48 -14.99
C ALA A 117 1.48 13.56 -14.49
N LYS A 118 2.44 13.58 -15.43
CA LYS A 118 3.88 13.45 -15.11
C LYS A 118 4.41 14.63 -14.28
N GLU A 119 3.79 15.79 -14.39
CA GLU A 119 4.14 17.03 -13.71
C GLU A 119 3.62 17.10 -12.27
N ILE A 120 2.72 16.19 -11.86
CA ILE A 120 1.97 16.32 -10.59
C ILE A 120 2.89 16.42 -9.37
N SER A 121 3.97 15.63 -9.32
CA SER A 121 4.94 15.66 -8.23
C SER A 121 5.66 17.01 -8.14
N SER A 122 5.98 17.64 -9.27
CA SER A 122 6.62 18.96 -9.31
C SER A 122 5.64 20.07 -8.93
N VAL A 123 4.36 19.93 -9.29
CA VAL A 123 3.31 20.87 -8.85
C VAL A 123 3.15 20.80 -7.32
N LEU A 124 3.04 19.59 -6.76
CA LEU A 124 2.95 19.37 -5.32
C LEU A 124 4.20 19.89 -4.59
N GLN A 125 5.39 19.67 -5.14
CA GLN A 125 6.65 20.20 -4.60
C GLN A 125 6.58 21.74 -4.43
N ARG A 126 6.27 22.46 -5.52
CA ARG A 126 6.15 23.92 -5.51
C ARG A 126 5.15 24.40 -4.46
N LEU A 127 4.02 23.70 -4.33
CA LEU A 127 2.98 24.07 -3.37
C LEU A 127 3.39 23.80 -1.93
N CYS A 128 4.03 22.67 -1.64
CA CYS A 128 4.59 22.38 -0.33
C CYS A 128 5.56 23.49 0.11
N ASP A 129 6.48 23.88 -0.78
CA ASP A 129 7.57 24.79 -0.46
C ASP A 129 7.13 26.26 -0.29
N HIS A 130 6.05 26.68 -0.96
CA HIS A 130 5.69 28.10 -1.05
C HIS A 130 4.29 28.46 -0.57
N GLU A 131 3.32 27.55 -0.66
CA GLU A 131 1.91 27.86 -0.37
C GLU A 131 1.41 27.11 0.86
N TRP A 132 1.60 25.79 0.90
CA TRP A 132 1.02 24.92 1.89
C TRP A 132 1.73 24.96 3.23
N ILE A 133 3.04 25.27 3.29
CA ILE A 133 3.79 25.43 4.55
C ILE A 133 3.12 26.41 5.53
N ASN A 134 2.38 27.40 5.02
CA ASN A 134 1.63 28.39 5.79
C ASN A 134 0.12 28.06 5.88
N SER A 135 -0.24 26.79 5.74
CA SER A 135 -1.63 26.30 5.83
C SER A 135 -1.73 25.20 6.89
N LYS A 136 -2.96 24.82 7.21
CA LYS A 136 -3.33 23.71 8.08
C LYS A 136 -3.72 22.47 7.27
N LEU A 137 -3.21 22.34 6.03
CA LEU A 137 -3.48 21.17 5.18
C LEU A 137 -2.72 19.95 5.70
N HIS A 138 -3.41 18.81 5.80
CA HIS A 138 -2.78 17.49 6.00
C HIS A 138 -2.91 16.71 4.70
N LEU A 139 -1.84 16.70 3.90
CA LEU A 139 -1.76 15.89 2.69
C LEU A 139 -1.44 14.44 3.05
N ILE A 140 -2.22 13.50 2.51
CA ILE A 140 -1.93 12.07 2.57
C ILE A 140 -1.80 11.54 1.14
N LEU A 141 -0.60 11.07 0.78
CA LEU A 141 -0.39 10.29 -0.44
C LEU A 141 -0.35 8.81 -0.09
N CYS A 142 -1.20 8.01 -0.74
CA CYS A 142 -1.26 6.57 -0.58
C CYS A 142 -1.03 5.81 -1.89
N GLY A 143 -0.46 4.61 -1.83
CA GLY A 143 -0.33 3.76 -3.02
C GLY A 143 0.01 2.31 -2.74
N SER A 144 -0.52 1.39 -3.55
CA SER A 144 -0.18 -0.04 -3.47
C SER A 144 1.12 -0.41 -4.18
N SER A 145 1.52 0.36 -5.19
CA SER A 145 2.78 0.14 -5.91
C SER A 145 3.97 0.53 -5.04
N MET A 146 4.51 -0.44 -4.29
CA MET A 146 5.59 -0.20 -3.33
C MET A 146 6.84 0.37 -4.00
N SER A 147 7.25 -0.20 -5.13
CA SER A 147 8.43 0.24 -5.87
C SER A 147 8.27 1.68 -6.39
N PHE A 148 7.08 2.06 -6.87
CA PHE A 148 6.79 3.44 -7.25
C PHE A 148 6.88 4.37 -6.04
N MET A 149 6.21 4.03 -4.94
CA MET A 149 6.22 4.88 -3.74
C MET A 149 7.64 5.06 -3.19
N GLU A 150 8.43 3.98 -3.11
CA GLU A 150 9.81 4.03 -2.61
C GLU A 150 10.75 4.82 -3.52
N ARG A 151 10.61 4.71 -4.85
CA ARG A 151 11.55 5.33 -5.81
C ARG A 151 11.12 6.71 -6.27
N GLN A 152 9.83 6.91 -6.56
CA GLN A 152 9.28 8.11 -7.20
C GLN A 152 8.67 9.10 -6.20
N VAL A 153 8.31 8.66 -4.98
CA VAL A 153 7.80 9.56 -3.92
C VAL A 153 8.84 9.75 -2.82
N LEU A 154 9.42 8.66 -2.32
CA LEU A 154 10.34 8.67 -1.19
C LEU A 154 11.82 8.78 -1.59
N GLY A 155 12.14 8.50 -2.84
CA GLY A 155 13.52 8.44 -3.34
C GLY A 155 14.18 9.82 -3.42
N VAL A 156 15.51 9.86 -3.29
CA VAL A 156 16.31 11.10 -3.27
C VAL A 156 16.12 11.97 -4.52
N LYS A 157 15.83 11.34 -5.67
CA LYS A 157 15.58 12.04 -6.95
C LYS A 157 14.14 12.53 -7.11
N SER A 158 13.24 12.21 -6.17
CA SER A 158 11.85 12.64 -6.22
C SER A 158 11.72 14.14 -5.94
N PRO A 159 10.87 14.89 -6.69
CA PRO A 159 10.45 16.24 -6.31
C PRO A 159 9.90 16.33 -4.88
N LEU A 160 9.32 15.24 -4.36
CA LEU A 160 8.70 15.18 -3.04
C LEU A 160 9.68 14.78 -1.93
N TYR A 161 10.95 14.53 -2.28
CA TYR A 161 11.97 14.15 -1.31
C TYR A 161 12.13 15.22 -0.22
N GLY A 162 12.25 14.78 1.04
CA GLY A 162 12.44 15.66 2.20
C GLY A 162 11.22 16.48 2.65
N ARG A 163 10.08 16.38 1.98
CA ARG A 163 8.87 17.19 2.29
C ARG A 163 7.82 16.46 3.13
N ARG A 164 7.91 15.13 3.19
CA ARG A 164 7.04 14.33 4.05
C ARG A 164 7.40 14.53 5.52
N THR A 165 6.40 14.61 6.36
CA THR A 165 6.51 14.73 7.81
C THR A 165 6.24 13.40 8.52
N ALA A 166 5.54 12.48 7.85
CA ALA A 166 5.39 11.10 8.29
C ALA A 166 5.50 10.12 7.12
N GLN A 167 5.98 8.92 7.43
CA GLN A 167 6.08 7.80 6.49
C GLN A 167 5.58 6.53 7.18
N ILE A 168 4.58 5.89 6.59
CA ILE A 168 3.96 4.67 7.11
C ILE A 168 4.04 3.59 6.03
N LYS A 169 4.94 2.62 6.22
CA LYS A 169 4.97 1.38 5.44
C LYS A 169 4.04 0.37 6.12
N LEU A 170 2.83 0.24 5.61
CA LEU A 170 1.81 -0.65 6.18
C LEU A 170 2.16 -2.11 5.84
N GLN A 171 2.43 -2.89 6.88
CA GLN A 171 2.83 -4.31 6.79
C GLN A 171 1.64 -5.25 7.04
N PRO A 172 1.75 -6.55 6.73
CA PRO A 172 0.82 -7.56 7.23
C PRO A 172 0.59 -7.44 8.72
N PHE A 173 -0.61 -7.83 9.16
CA PHE A 173 -0.88 -7.90 10.58
C PHE A 173 0.12 -8.84 11.23
N THR A 174 0.64 -8.39 12.37
CA THR A 174 1.40 -9.26 13.25
C THR A 174 0.50 -10.37 13.80
N TRP A 175 1.09 -11.44 14.31
CA TRP A 175 0.36 -12.47 15.05
C TRP A 175 -0.62 -11.87 16.08
N PHE A 176 -0.18 -10.88 16.85
CA PHE A 176 -1.00 -10.25 17.89
C PHE A 176 -2.19 -9.46 17.33
N GLU A 177 -2.05 -8.86 16.15
CA GLU A 177 -3.16 -8.19 15.46
C GLU A 177 -4.12 -9.19 14.83
N SER A 178 -3.61 -10.24 14.17
CA SER A 178 -4.43 -11.34 13.66
C SER A 178 -5.19 -12.05 14.77
N ARG A 179 -4.57 -12.23 15.94
CA ARG A 179 -5.23 -12.86 17.10
C ARG A 179 -6.38 -12.01 17.65
N GLN A 180 -6.33 -10.68 17.53
CA GLN A 180 -7.48 -9.84 17.87
C GLN A 180 -8.67 -10.09 16.94
N TYR A 181 -8.39 -10.40 15.66
CA TYR A 181 -9.41 -10.75 14.67
C TYR A 181 -9.99 -12.15 14.91
N LEU A 182 -9.14 -13.13 15.19
CA LEU A 182 -9.49 -14.54 15.34
C LEU A 182 -9.79 -14.97 16.78
N ARG A 183 -10.08 -14.02 17.66
CA ARG A 183 -10.18 -14.24 19.11
C ARG A 183 -11.19 -15.32 19.53
N GLU A 184 -12.24 -15.51 18.73
CA GLU A 184 -13.31 -16.50 18.99
C GLU A 184 -12.88 -17.93 18.62
N MET A 185 -11.82 -18.09 17.83
CA MET A 185 -11.27 -19.40 17.44
C MET A 185 -10.21 -19.88 18.44
N MET A 186 -9.94 -21.19 18.41
CA MET A 186 -8.83 -21.81 19.14
C MET A 186 -7.49 -21.17 18.76
N LEU A 187 -6.53 -21.21 19.69
CA LEU A 187 -5.24 -20.56 19.53
C LEU A 187 -4.43 -21.18 18.38
N GLU A 188 -4.39 -22.52 18.34
CA GLU A 188 -3.71 -23.29 17.30
C GLU A 188 -4.31 -23.01 15.92
N ASP A 189 -5.63 -23.07 15.80
CA ASP A 189 -6.35 -22.79 14.55
C ASP A 189 -6.08 -21.35 14.06
N SER A 190 -6.08 -20.40 14.99
CA SER A 190 -5.75 -19.00 14.67
C SER A 190 -4.33 -18.86 14.12
N ALA A 191 -3.37 -19.60 14.68
CA ALA A 191 -1.98 -19.58 14.24
C ALA A 191 -1.85 -20.13 12.83
N ILE A 192 -2.52 -21.25 12.54
CA ILE A 192 -2.53 -21.84 11.20
C ILE A 192 -3.16 -20.88 10.20
N LEU A 193 -4.30 -20.25 10.53
CA LEU A 193 -4.96 -19.29 9.65
C LEU A 193 -4.15 -17.99 9.45
N HIS A 194 -3.46 -17.52 10.49
CA HIS A 194 -2.52 -16.40 10.37
C HIS A 194 -1.41 -16.73 9.37
N CYS A 195 -0.79 -17.91 9.50
CA CYS A 195 0.24 -18.37 8.58
C CYS A 195 -0.29 -18.56 7.15
N ALA A 196 -1.45 -19.21 7.00
CA ALA A 196 -2.07 -19.46 5.69
C ALA A 196 -2.44 -18.17 4.95
N THR A 197 -2.86 -17.13 5.68
CA THR A 197 -3.18 -15.82 5.11
C THR A 197 -1.99 -14.87 5.03
N GLY A 198 -0.83 -15.26 5.58
CA GLY A 198 0.35 -14.38 5.71
C GLY A 198 0.08 -13.10 6.50
N GLY A 199 -0.93 -13.10 7.38
CA GLY A 199 -1.35 -11.90 8.12
C GLY A 199 -1.98 -10.79 7.26
N VAL A 200 -2.32 -11.04 5.99
CA VAL A 200 -2.92 -10.02 5.13
C VAL A 200 -4.33 -9.67 5.64
N ALA A 201 -4.54 -8.38 5.94
CA ALA A 201 -5.76 -7.90 6.60
C ALA A 201 -7.05 -8.28 5.87
N GLU A 202 -7.08 -8.15 4.54
CA GLU A 202 -8.26 -8.53 3.75
C GLU A 202 -8.49 -10.05 3.72
N TYR A 203 -7.43 -10.87 3.69
CA TYR A 203 -7.57 -12.33 3.69
C TYR A 203 -8.12 -12.84 5.01
N LEU A 204 -7.62 -12.28 6.11
CA LEU A 204 -8.16 -12.54 7.44
C LEU A 204 -9.65 -12.19 7.51
N SER A 205 -10.09 -11.15 6.79
CA SER A 205 -11.50 -10.74 6.75
C SER A 205 -12.45 -11.74 6.09
N PHE A 206 -11.92 -12.72 5.37
CA PHE A 206 -12.72 -13.77 4.73
C PHE A 206 -12.92 -15.00 5.64
N ILE A 207 -12.20 -15.06 6.77
CA ILE A 207 -12.32 -16.15 7.74
C ILE A 207 -13.67 -16.03 8.45
N GLU A 208 -14.35 -17.16 8.58
CA GLU A 208 -15.59 -17.31 9.32
C GLU A 208 -15.25 -17.88 10.71
N PRO A 209 -15.33 -17.08 11.79
CA PRO A 209 -14.90 -17.53 13.13
C PRO A 209 -15.74 -18.67 13.70
N ASP A 210 -16.98 -18.81 13.22
CA ASP A 210 -17.91 -19.85 13.66
C ASP A 210 -17.72 -21.18 12.90
N ALA A 211 -16.83 -21.22 11.89
CA ALA A 211 -16.52 -22.41 11.10
C ALA A 211 -15.23 -23.09 11.58
N THR A 212 -15.07 -24.38 11.27
CA THR A 212 -13.84 -25.10 11.64
C THR A 212 -12.63 -24.60 10.85
N LEU A 213 -11.42 -24.91 11.34
CA LEU A 213 -10.18 -24.66 10.61
C LEU A 213 -10.22 -25.29 9.21
N ALA A 214 -10.62 -26.56 9.12
CA ALA A 214 -10.66 -27.31 7.87
C ALA A 214 -11.64 -26.69 6.87
N ASP A 215 -12.81 -26.25 7.32
CA ASP A 215 -13.80 -25.58 6.47
C ASP A 215 -13.27 -24.24 5.95
N ASN A 216 -12.66 -23.43 6.82
CA ASN A 216 -12.07 -22.16 6.41
C ASN A 216 -10.95 -22.36 5.38
N LEU A 217 -10.01 -23.29 5.61
CA LEU A 217 -8.94 -23.57 4.66
C LEU A 217 -9.49 -24.10 3.32
N THR A 218 -10.43 -25.03 3.38
CA THR A 218 -11.02 -25.64 2.17
C THR A 218 -11.75 -24.59 1.34
N ARG A 219 -12.66 -23.84 1.96
CA ARG A 219 -13.47 -22.81 1.31
C ARG A 219 -12.62 -21.66 0.75
N LEU A 220 -11.55 -21.26 1.42
CA LEU A 220 -10.73 -20.14 0.99
C LEU A 220 -9.70 -20.52 -0.08
N PHE A 221 -9.02 -21.66 0.09
CA PHE A 221 -7.82 -22.00 -0.69
C PHE A 221 -7.94 -23.27 -1.55
N LEU A 222 -8.78 -24.24 -1.20
CA LEU A 222 -8.73 -25.59 -1.79
C LEU A 222 -9.90 -25.92 -2.74
N VAL A 223 -10.80 -24.97 -2.95
CA VAL A 223 -11.87 -25.07 -3.95
C VAL A 223 -11.74 -23.96 -4.97
N SER A 224 -12.03 -24.24 -6.24
CA SER A 224 -11.87 -23.29 -7.35
C SER A 224 -12.75 -22.04 -7.24
N SER A 225 -13.85 -22.12 -6.48
CA SER A 225 -14.70 -20.99 -6.13
C SER A 225 -14.19 -20.16 -4.93
N GLY A 226 -13.12 -20.61 -4.28
CA GLY A 226 -12.55 -19.99 -3.10
C GLY A 226 -11.90 -18.65 -3.42
N ARG A 227 -12.14 -17.65 -2.57
CA ARG A 227 -11.67 -16.27 -2.80
C ARG A 227 -10.15 -16.15 -2.87
N LEU A 228 -9.40 -17.08 -2.27
CA LEU A 228 -7.94 -17.07 -2.23
C LEU A 228 -7.31 -18.13 -3.15
N TYR A 229 -8.12 -18.91 -3.88
CA TYR A 229 -7.65 -19.97 -4.78
C TYR A 229 -6.75 -19.40 -5.89
N GLU A 230 -7.23 -18.40 -6.63
CA GLU A 230 -6.47 -17.75 -7.71
C GLU A 230 -5.53 -16.64 -7.22
N GLU A 231 -5.46 -16.41 -5.92
CA GLU A 231 -4.76 -15.24 -5.38
C GLU A 231 -3.25 -15.22 -5.63
N PRO A 232 -2.51 -16.33 -5.46
CA PRO A 232 -1.08 -16.35 -5.79
C PRO A 232 -0.81 -15.94 -7.24
N SER A 233 -1.57 -16.49 -8.18
CA SER A 233 -1.47 -16.18 -9.61
C SER A 233 -1.80 -14.72 -9.92
N ASN A 234 -2.86 -14.19 -9.30
CA ASN A 234 -3.30 -12.81 -9.50
C ASN A 234 -2.28 -11.80 -8.97
N LEU A 235 -1.72 -12.07 -7.79
CA LEU A 235 -0.70 -11.23 -7.18
C LEU A 235 0.53 -11.09 -8.10
N LEU A 236 1.05 -12.22 -8.62
CA LEU A 236 2.22 -12.20 -9.50
C LEU A 236 1.92 -11.44 -10.80
N LYS A 237 0.75 -11.64 -11.40
CA LYS A 237 0.34 -10.93 -12.64
C LYS A 237 0.21 -9.42 -12.44
N GLN A 238 -0.21 -8.98 -11.24
CA GLN A 238 -0.40 -7.56 -10.93
C GLN A 238 0.92 -6.83 -10.67
N GLU A 239 1.86 -7.50 -10.00
CA GLU A 239 3.09 -6.86 -9.54
C GLU A 239 4.27 -7.09 -10.51
N LEU A 240 4.22 -8.11 -11.37
CA LEU A 240 5.36 -8.58 -12.16
C LEU A 240 5.04 -8.70 -13.65
N ARG A 241 5.97 -8.28 -14.50
CA ARG A 241 5.82 -8.28 -15.97
C ARG A 241 5.91 -9.66 -16.62
N GLU A 242 6.69 -10.57 -16.03
CA GLU A 242 6.96 -11.91 -16.59
C GLU A 242 6.54 -13.03 -15.63
N PRO A 243 5.23 -13.20 -15.32
CA PRO A 243 4.78 -14.11 -14.27
C PRO A 243 5.25 -15.56 -14.43
N ARG A 244 5.44 -16.03 -15.67
CA ARG A 244 5.96 -17.38 -15.96
C ARG A 244 7.35 -17.59 -15.36
N VAL A 245 8.26 -16.65 -15.60
CA VAL A 245 9.64 -16.70 -15.08
C VAL A 245 9.65 -16.71 -13.56
N TYR A 246 8.79 -15.90 -12.94
CA TYR A 246 8.66 -15.88 -11.48
C TYR A 246 8.07 -17.17 -10.91
N ASN A 247 7.11 -17.81 -11.59
CA ASN A 247 6.62 -19.12 -11.19
C ASN A 247 7.72 -20.18 -11.24
N ASP A 248 8.50 -20.25 -12.33
CA ASP A 248 9.60 -21.21 -12.46
C ASP A 248 10.65 -21.04 -11.36
N LEU A 249 10.93 -19.78 -10.98
CA LEU A 249 11.80 -19.45 -9.84
C LEU A 249 11.23 -19.92 -8.50
N LEU A 250 9.95 -19.65 -8.25
CA LEU A 250 9.28 -20.06 -7.01
C LEU A 250 9.20 -21.58 -6.91
N ASP A 251 8.92 -22.28 -8.01
CA ASP A 251 8.91 -23.75 -8.07
C ASP A 251 10.31 -24.33 -7.79
N ALA A 252 11.36 -23.70 -8.32
CA ALA A 252 12.74 -24.10 -8.04
C ALA A 252 13.07 -23.97 -6.53
N ILE A 253 12.69 -22.84 -5.92
CA ILE A 253 12.88 -22.56 -4.49
C ILE A 253 12.07 -23.52 -3.61
N ALA A 254 10.76 -23.66 -3.88
CA ALA A 254 9.87 -24.55 -3.18
C ALA A 254 10.32 -26.02 -3.26
N SER A 255 10.99 -26.38 -4.35
CA SER A 255 11.60 -27.69 -4.54
C SER A 255 13.01 -27.82 -3.95
N GLY A 256 13.43 -26.91 -3.06
CA GLY A 256 14.64 -27.00 -2.25
C GLY A 256 15.89 -26.28 -2.79
N SER A 257 15.82 -25.57 -3.91
CA SER A 257 16.96 -24.77 -4.40
C SER A 257 17.07 -23.46 -3.63
N SER A 258 18.15 -23.28 -2.87
CA SER A 258 18.31 -22.13 -1.96
C SER A 258 19.44 -21.18 -2.36
N LYS A 259 20.36 -21.58 -3.25
CA LYS A 259 21.42 -20.69 -3.77
C LYS A 259 21.04 -20.12 -5.13
N SER A 260 21.39 -18.85 -5.38
CA SER A 260 21.08 -18.16 -6.65
C SER A 260 21.47 -18.96 -7.90
N ASN A 261 22.64 -19.60 -7.95
CA ASN A 261 23.06 -20.43 -9.09
C ASN A 261 22.24 -21.72 -9.25
N GLU A 262 21.85 -22.35 -8.14
CA GLU A 262 21.02 -23.56 -8.13
C GLU A 262 19.62 -23.22 -8.64
N ILE A 263 19.04 -22.12 -8.15
CA ILE A 263 17.75 -21.60 -8.59
C ILE A 263 17.79 -21.26 -10.09
N ALA A 264 18.82 -20.55 -10.55
CA ALA A 264 18.98 -20.17 -11.96
C ALA A 264 19.02 -21.38 -12.90
N THR A 265 19.79 -22.40 -12.50
CA THR A 265 19.95 -23.62 -13.29
C THR A 265 18.63 -24.38 -13.39
N LYS A 266 17.90 -24.48 -12.27
CA LYS A 266 16.62 -25.19 -12.21
C LYS A 266 15.50 -24.45 -12.93
N ALA A 267 15.50 -23.13 -12.88
CA ALA A 267 14.56 -22.28 -13.62
C ALA A 267 14.96 -22.04 -15.09
N HIS A 268 16.08 -22.61 -15.56
CA HIS A 268 16.61 -22.42 -16.90
C HIS A 268 16.86 -20.94 -17.29
N LEU A 269 17.31 -20.13 -16.33
CA LEU A 269 17.56 -18.70 -16.51
C LEU A 269 19.05 -18.35 -16.51
N PRO A 270 19.46 -17.32 -17.28
CA PRO A 270 20.82 -16.79 -17.20
C PRO A 270 21.10 -16.17 -15.82
N SER A 271 22.23 -16.52 -15.21
CA SER A 271 22.63 -15.99 -13.90
C SER A 271 22.73 -14.45 -13.84
N SER A 272 22.97 -13.78 -14.98
CA SER A 272 23.07 -12.32 -15.06
C SER A 272 21.75 -11.59 -14.76
N ALA A 273 20.60 -12.21 -15.00
CA ALA A 273 19.29 -11.63 -14.73
C ALA A 273 18.74 -11.97 -13.34
N MET A 274 19.35 -12.93 -12.63
CA MET A 274 18.81 -13.49 -11.39
C MET A 274 18.65 -12.49 -10.25
N ASN A 275 19.61 -11.57 -10.08
CA ASN A 275 19.51 -10.58 -9.01
C ASN A 275 18.26 -9.73 -9.17
N HIS A 276 17.92 -9.32 -10.40
CA HIS A 276 16.72 -8.53 -10.66
C HIS A 276 15.44 -9.26 -10.27
N TYR A 277 15.34 -10.55 -10.62
CA TYR A 277 14.18 -11.37 -10.29
C TYR A 277 14.07 -11.65 -8.79
N LEU A 278 15.17 -12.05 -8.14
CA LEU A 278 15.19 -12.32 -6.70
C LEU A 278 14.91 -11.05 -5.89
N ASP A 279 15.51 -9.92 -6.26
CA ASP A 279 15.25 -8.64 -5.61
C ASP A 279 13.77 -8.24 -5.75
N SER A 280 13.14 -8.49 -6.90
CA SER A 280 11.70 -8.23 -7.08
C SER A 280 10.83 -9.12 -6.17
N LEU A 281 11.17 -10.41 -6.00
CA LEU A 281 10.46 -11.30 -5.08
C LEU A 281 10.69 -10.92 -3.60
N ILE A 282 11.88 -10.43 -3.25
CA ILE A 282 12.21 -9.91 -1.92
C ILE A 282 11.45 -8.61 -1.63
N ASP A 283 11.41 -7.69 -2.59
CA ASP A 283 10.66 -6.42 -2.50
C ASP A 283 9.16 -6.69 -2.27
N LEU A 284 8.64 -7.76 -2.87
CA LEU A 284 7.28 -8.25 -2.64
C LEU A 284 7.11 -9.04 -1.33
N ASN A 285 8.17 -9.29 -0.57
CA ASN A 285 8.18 -10.16 0.61
C ASN A 285 7.62 -11.57 0.33
N ILE A 286 7.91 -12.12 -0.85
CA ILE A 286 7.56 -13.51 -1.19
C ILE A 286 8.69 -14.45 -0.75
N ILE A 287 9.94 -14.00 -0.85
CA ILE A 287 11.14 -14.71 -0.40
C ILE A 287 11.99 -13.81 0.48
N THR A 288 12.91 -14.40 1.24
CA THR A 288 13.82 -13.67 2.13
C THR A 288 15.25 -14.10 1.89
N LYS A 289 16.16 -13.13 1.81
CA LYS A 289 17.58 -13.37 1.63
C LYS A 289 18.29 -13.47 2.98
N GLU A 290 18.88 -14.62 3.27
CA GLU A 290 19.64 -14.86 4.50
C GLU A 290 21.15 -14.92 4.22
N ARG A 291 21.93 -14.39 5.16
CA ARG A 291 23.40 -14.41 5.11
C ARG A 291 23.98 -14.90 6.42
N PRO A 292 25.01 -15.77 6.40
CA PRO A 292 25.70 -16.16 7.62
C PRO A 292 26.36 -14.97 8.32
N ILE A 293 26.19 -14.88 9.63
CA ILE A 293 26.72 -13.80 10.49
C ILE A 293 28.24 -13.64 10.35
N GLN A 294 28.96 -14.73 10.09
CA GLN A 294 30.43 -14.77 10.10
C GLN A 294 31.10 -14.14 8.87
N ASN A 295 30.37 -13.66 7.86
CA ASN A 295 30.98 -12.96 6.71
C ASN A 295 29.96 -12.09 5.95
N GLU A 296 30.06 -10.77 6.06
CA GLU A 296 29.24 -9.83 5.28
C GLU A 296 29.43 -9.96 3.76
N GLN A 297 30.59 -10.50 3.33
CA GLN A 297 30.94 -10.80 1.93
C GLN A 297 30.75 -12.28 1.54
N SER A 298 30.04 -13.08 2.36
CA SER A 298 29.91 -14.52 2.15
C SER A 298 29.16 -14.88 0.85
N ARG A 299 29.80 -15.68 0.00
CA ARG A 299 29.16 -16.36 -1.16
C ARG A 299 28.12 -17.42 -0.76
N LYS A 300 27.88 -17.63 0.55
CA LYS A 300 26.89 -18.59 1.10
C LYS A 300 25.53 -17.93 1.38
N THR A 301 25.15 -16.94 0.59
CA THR A 301 23.80 -16.36 0.67
C THR A 301 22.77 -17.42 0.26
N ILE A 302 21.68 -17.52 1.00
CA ILE A 302 20.51 -18.33 0.63
C ILE A 302 19.25 -17.45 0.49
N TYR A 303 18.27 -17.97 -0.24
CA TYR A 303 17.01 -17.32 -0.59
C TYR A 303 15.83 -18.25 -0.30
#